data_AF-A0A8H3M5V8-F1
#
_entry.id   AF-A0A8H3M5V8-F1
#
_cell.length_a   1.000
_cell.length_b   1.000
_cell.length_c   1.000
_cell.angle_alpha   90.00
_cell.angle_beta   90.00
_cell.angle_gamma   90.00
#
_symmetry.space_group_name_H-M   'P 1'
#
loop_
_entity.id
_entity.type
_entity.pdbx_description
1 polymer ?
#
loop_
_entity_poly.entity_id
_entity_poly.type
_entity_poly.pdbx_seq_one_letter_code
_entity_poly.pdbx_strand_id
1 'polypeptide(L)'
;MTHENSDERKDGKRLREINLTDSEWDLLKDLLQVLGPFEEATRYLGSSYYSTHSLMRHVVETLKGFFKSASIDNESHNYNNVEERDAFNNQDEEEDQ
;
A
#
# COMPACT_ATOMS: atom_id res chain seq x y z
N MET A 1 -24.01 -8.69 -17.75
CA MET A 1 -22.55 -8.49 -17.71
C MET A 1 -22.13 -8.49 -16.25
N THR A 2 -21.65 -9.61 -15.74
CA THR A 2 -21.06 -9.74 -14.40
C THR A 2 -19.61 -10.13 -14.61
N HIS A 3 -18.73 -9.14 -14.68
CA HIS A 3 -17.29 -9.31 -14.91
C HIS A 3 -16.56 -9.48 -13.57
N GLU A 4 -17.16 -10.22 -12.64
CA GLU A 4 -16.60 -10.50 -11.33
C GLU A 4 -16.25 -11.98 -11.27
N ASN A 5 -15.12 -12.30 -10.63
CA ASN A 5 -14.85 -13.62 -10.05
C ASN A 5 -14.16 -14.69 -10.93
N SER A 6 -13.36 -14.31 -11.94
CA SER A 6 -12.44 -15.27 -12.59
C SER A 6 -11.09 -15.31 -11.88
N ASP A 7 -10.49 -14.16 -11.64
CA ASP A 7 -9.11 -14.08 -11.14
C ASP A 7 -9.03 -14.37 -9.63
N GLU A 8 -9.98 -13.89 -8.82
CA GLU A 8 -10.06 -14.19 -7.39
C GLU A 8 -10.19 -15.69 -7.10
N ARG A 9 -11.03 -16.41 -7.87
CA ARG A 9 -11.17 -17.87 -7.78
C ARG A 9 -9.92 -18.60 -8.22
N LYS A 10 -9.21 -18.07 -9.21
CA LYS A 10 -7.97 -18.65 -9.73
C LYS A 10 -6.85 -18.50 -8.72
N ASP A 11 -6.74 -17.35 -8.06
CA ASP A 11 -5.75 -17.11 -7.01
C ASP A 11 -6.06 -17.93 -5.76
N GLY A 12 -7.30 -17.95 -5.29
CA GLY A 12 -7.69 -18.78 -4.15
C GLY A 12 -7.51 -20.29 -4.40
N LYS A 13 -7.50 -20.74 -5.66
CA LYS A 13 -7.18 -22.13 -6.03
C LYS A 13 -5.67 -22.36 -6.05
N ARG A 14 -4.90 -21.44 -6.63
CA ARG A 14 -3.42 -21.47 -6.61
C ARG A 14 -2.88 -21.45 -5.20
N LEU A 15 -3.38 -20.59 -4.32
CA LEU A 15 -2.95 -20.57 -2.91
C LEU A 15 -3.25 -21.89 -2.18
N ARG A 16 -4.38 -22.55 -2.48
CA ARG A 16 -4.68 -23.89 -1.97
C ARG A 16 -3.73 -24.96 -2.53
N GLU A 17 -3.31 -24.83 -3.78
CA GLU A 17 -2.30 -25.70 -4.40
C GLU A 17 -0.90 -25.53 -3.77
N ILE A 18 -0.60 -24.37 -3.16
CA ILE A 18 0.65 -24.10 -2.42
C ILE A 18 0.63 -24.74 -1.01
N ASN A 19 -0.49 -25.35 -0.61
CA ASN A 19 -0.66 -26.10 0.65
C ASN A 19 -0.39 -25.26 1.92
N LEU A 20 -0.90 -24.01 1.91
CA LEU A 20 -0.83 -23.11 3.05
C LEU A 20 -1.54 -23.71 4.27
N THR A 21 -0.89 -23.60 5.42
CA THR A 21 -1.44 -23.98 6.73
C THR A 21 -2.58 -23.06 7.15
N ASP A 22 -3.46 -23.53 8.04
CA ASP A 22 -4.57 -22.72 8.55
C ASP A 22 -4.09 -21.40 9.17
N SER A 23 -2.93 -21.41 9.85
CA SER A 23 -2.29 -20.21 10.39
C SER A 23 -1.84 -19.22 9.31
N GLU A 24 -1.35 -19.69 8.18
CA GLU A 24 -0.96 -18.81 7.06
C GLU A 24 -2.20 -18.21 6.39
N TRP A 25 -3.30 -18.96 6.32
CA TRP A 25 -4.58 -18.42 5.86
C TRP A 25 -5.15 -17.36 6.78
N ASP A 26 -5.02 -17.51 8.09
CA ASP A 26 -5.42 -16.48 9.05
C ASP A 26 -4.51 -15.25 8.96
N LEU A 27 -3.20 -15.43 8.80
CA LEU A 27 -2.26 -14.33 8.56
C LEU A 27 -2.61 -13.54 7.30
N LEU A 28 -3.08 -14.18 6.22
CA LEU A 28 -3.53 -13.47 5.02
C LEU A 28 -4.73 -12.56 5.30
N LYS A 29 -5.64 -12.95 6.21
CA LYS A 29 -6.77 -12.09 6.61
C LYS A 29 -6.29 -10.87 7.37
N ASP A 30 -5.29 -11.04 8.24
CA ASP A 30 -4.68 -9.92 8.97
C ASP A 30 -3.91 -9.00 8.03
N LEU A 31 -3.21 -9.56 7.04
CA LEU A 31 -2.52 -8.80 6.02
C LEU A 31 -3.49 -7.95 5.19
N LEU A 32 -4.68 -8.46 4.86
CA LEU A 32 -5.70 -7.69 4.15
C LEU A 32 -6.18 -6.48 4.97
N GLN A 33 -6.25 -6.58 6.30
CA GLN A 33 -6.60 -5.43 7.15
C GLN A 33 -5.55 -4.32 7.07
N VAL A 34 -4.27 -4.69 6.90
CA VAL A 34 -3.17 -3.72 6.74
C VAL A 34 -3.13 -3.17 5.31
N LEU A 35 -3.33 -4.00 4.29
CA LEU A 35 -3.20 -3.59 2.89
C LEU A 35 -4.43 -2.88 2.32
N GLY A 36 -5.63 -3.14 2.87
CA GLY A 36 -6.88 -2.51 2.42
C GLY A 36 -6.83 -0.98 2.34
N PRO A 37 -6.38 -0.27 3.40
CA PRO A 37 -6.22 1.18 3.36
C PRO A 37 -5.29 1.68 2.25
N PHE A 38 -4.22 0.94 1.93
CA PHE A 38 -3.31 1.29 0.84
C PHE A 38 -3.94 1.06 -0.53
N GLU A 39 -4.73 0.00 -0.71
CA GLU A 39 -5.50 -0.21 -1.93
C GLU A 39 -6.47 0.94 -2.17
N GLU A 40 -7.21 1.36 -1.14
CA GLU A 40 -8.15 2.48 -1.26
C GLU A 40 -7.43 3.79 -1.57
N ALA A 41 -6.32 4.08 -0.88
CA ALA A 41 -5.50 5.26 -1.11
C ALA A 41 -4.93 5.32 -2.53
N THR A 42 -4.39 4.20 -3.02
CA THR A 42 -3.80 4.12 -4.37
C THR A 42 -4.87 4.16 -5.46
N ARG A 43 -6.04 3.53 -5.25
CA ARG A 43 -7.19 3.66 -6.14
C ARG A 43 -7.69 5.10 -6.20
N TYR A 44 -7.78 5.78 -5.05
CA TYR A 44 -8.19 7.18 -4.99
C TYR A 44 -7.22 8.09 -5.75
N LEU A 45 -5.91 7.98 -5.49
CA LEU A 45 -4.89 8.75 -6.20
C LEU A 45 -4.86 8.41 -7.70
N GLY A 46 -4.94 7.14 -8.05
CA GLY A 46 -4.93 6.65 -9.42
C GLY A 46 -6.19 7.00 -10.22
N SER A 47 -7.30 7.31 -9.55
CA SER A 47 -8.53 7.79 -10.21
C SER A 47 -8.43 9.23 -10.72
N SER A 48 -7.43 9.99 -10.25
CA SER A 48 -7.18 11.34 -10.71
C SER A 48 -6.19 11.34 -11.89
N TYR A 49 -6.50 12.07 -12.97
CA TYR A 49 -5.55 12.25 -14.08
C TYR A 49 -4.25 12.95 -13.65
N TYR A 50 -4.33 13.75 -12.57
CA TYR A 50 -3.20 14.44 -11.95
C TYR A 50 -3.39 14.47 -10.43
N SER A 51 -2.61 13.65 -9.72
CA SER A 51 -2.50 13.75 -8.26
C SER A 51 -1.57 14.91 -7.89
N THR A 52 -2.10 15.91 -7.21
CA THR A 52 -1.27 17.02 -6.72
C THR A 52 -0.43 16.56 -5.52
N HIS A 53 0.75 17.16 -5.35
CA HIS A 53 1.60 16.89 -4.20
C HIS A 53 0.89 17.16 -2.86
N SER A 54 0.02 18.17 -2.81
CA SER A 54 -0.81 18.44 -1.62
C SER A 54 -1.82 17.33 -1.34
N LEU A 55 -2.43 16.74 -2.37
CA LEU A 55 -3.35 15.61 -2.24
C LEU A 55 -2.62 14.35 -1.76
N MET A 56 -1.49 14.02 -2.37
CA MET A 56 -0.64 12.89 -1.94
C MET A 56 -0.24 13.03 -0.47
N ARG A 57 0.19 14.22 -0.06
CA ARG A 57 0.53 14.50 1.35
C ARG A 57 -0.66 14.26 2.29
N HIS A 58 -1.87 14.70 1.94
CA HIS A 58 -3.07 14.44 2.75
C HIS A 58 -3.38 12.96 2.86
N VAL A 59 -3.30 12.21 1.77
CA VAL A 59 -3.52 10.75 1.76
C VAL A 59 -2.50 10.04 2.66
N VAL A 60 -1.21 10.40 2.58
CA VAL A 60 -0.16 9.83 3.43
C VAL A 60 -0.40 10.13 4.92
N GLU A 61 -0.76 11.36 5.28
CA GLU A 61 -1.07 11.70 6.68
C GLU A 61 -2.32 10.97 7.19
N THR A 62 -3.30 10.72 6.32
CA THR A 62 -4.51 9.95 6.66
C THR A 62 -4.17 8.49 6.94
N LEU A 63 -3.32 7.87 6.10
CA LEU A 63 -2.81 6.52 6.32
C LEU A 63 -2.01 6.42 7.63
N LYS A 64 -1.10 7.37 7.88
CA LYS A 64 -0.37 7.44 9.16
C LYS A 64 -1.32 7.52 10.34
N GLY A 65 -2.37 8.32 10.26
CA GLY A 65 -3.41 8.44 11.28
C GLY A 65 -4.10 7.09 11.55
N PHE A 66 -4.51 6.38 10.51
CA PHE A 66 -5.19 5.09 10.59
C PHE A 66 -4.36 4.04 11.34
N PHE A 67 -3.07 3.92 11.01
CA PHE A 67 -2.18 2.97 11.68
C PHE A 67 -1.70 3.44 13.05
N LYS A 68 -1.58 4.76 13.27
CA LYS A 68 -1.26 5.30 14.60
C LYS A 68 -2.37 5.04 15.60
N SER A 69 -3.65 5.14 15.19
CA SER A 69 -4.79 4.75 16.04
C SER A 69 -4.87 3.25 16.27
N ALA A 70 -4.46 2.43 15.30
CA ALA A 70 -4.38 0.97 15.47
C ALA A 70 -3.23 0.55 16.41
N SER A 71 -2.18 1.38 16.54
CA SER A 71 -0.99 1.11 17.35
C SER A 71 -1.06 1.68 18.77
N ILE A 72 -2.19 2.27 19.21
CA ILE A 72 -2.41 2.63 20.63
C ILE A 72 -2.68 1.35 21.43
N ASP A 73 -1.67 0.49 21.48
CA ASP A 73 -1.45 -0.56 22.47
C ASP A 73 0.03 -1.00 22.47
N ASN A 74 0.86 -0.60 21.48
CA ASN A 74 2.29 -0.92 21.48
C ASN A 74 3.15 0.27 21.05
N GLU A 75 3.81 0.84 22.07
CA GLU A 75 5.07 1.60 22.12
C GLU A 75 5.45 2.54 20.95
N SER A 76 5.57 3.82 21.30
CA SER A 76 6.00 4.92 20.44
C SER A 76 7.44 4.75 19.95
N HIS A 77 7.65 4.14 18.77
CA HIS A 77 8.90 4.29 18.04
C HIS A 77 8.92 5.60 17.25
N ASN A 78 9.81 6.48 17.68
CA ASN A 78 10.06 7.80 17.11
C ASN A 78 10.80 7.69 15.76
N TYR A 79 10.06 7.60 14.65
CA TYR A 79 10.59 7.67 13.28
C TYR A 79 10.87 9.13 12.85
N ASN A 80 11.64 9.88 13.64
CA ASN A 80 12.19 11.15 13.18
C ASN A 80 13.66 10.89 12.80
N ASN A 81 13.92 10.84 11.49
CA ASN A 81 15.22 10.89 10.78
C ASN A 81 15.37 9.77 9.74
N VAL A 82 14.48 9.74 8.74
CA VAL A 82 14.84 9.18 7.44
C VAL A 82 15.03 10.38 6.52
N GLU A 83 16.28 10.69 6.18
CA GLU A 83 16.59 11.62 5.09
C GLU A 83 15.80 11.17 3.86
N GLU A 84 14.96 12.05 3.30
CA GLU A 84 14.32 11.85 2.01
C GLU A 84 15.40 11.74 0.93
N ARG A 85 15.93 10.53 0.72
CA ARG A 85 16.70 10.22 -0.48
C ARG A 85 15.69 9.92 -1.57
N ASP A 86 15.46 10.89 -2.44
CA ASP A 86 14.67 10.71 -3.64
C ASP A 86 15.38 9.69 -4.55
N ALA A 87 14.87 8.46 -4.56
CA ALA A 87 15.41 7.35 -5.35
C ALA A 87 15.19 7.54 -6.87
N PHE A 88 14.51 8.61 -7.28
CA PHE A 88 14.20 8.94 -8.67
C PHE A 88 14.89 10.20 -9.17
N ASN A 89 15.76 10.83 -8.39
CA ASN A 89 16.56 11.95 -8.86
C ASN A 89 17.72 11.47 -9.75
N ASN A 90 17.39 10.96 -10.93
CA ASN A 90 18.34 10.82 -12.03
C ASN A 90 18.47 12.21 -12.67
N GLN A 91 19.58 12.88 -12.38
CA GLN A 91 20.00 14.06 -13.14
C GLN A 91 20.42 13.59 -14.53
N ASP A 92 19.48 13.54 -15.46
CA ASP A 92 19.80 13.51 -16.89
C ASP A 92 20.21 14.95 -17.28
N GLU A 93 21.47 15.29 -17.03
CA GLU A 93 22.11 16.47 -17.63
C GLU A 93 22.39 16.14 -19.11
N GLU A 94 21.49 16.52 -20.00
CA GLU A 94 21.80 16.61 -21.43
C GLU A 94 22.77 17.80 -21.63
N GLU A 95 24.06 17.50 -21.76
CA GLU A 95 25.06 18.42 -22.29
C GLU A 95 24.90 18.50 -23.83
N ASP A 96 24.19 19.51 -24.31
CA ASP A 96 24.31 19.96 -25.71
C ASP A 96 25.58 20.83 -25.85
N GLN A 97 26.57 20.35 -26.62
CA GLN A 97 27.63 21.16 -27.24
C GLN A 97 27.54 21.07 -28.76
#